data_AF-M1LWT6-F1
#
_entry.id   AF-M1LWT6-F1
#
_cell.length_a   1.000
_cell.length_b   1.000
_cell.length_c   1.000
_cell.angle_alpha   90.00
_cell.angle_beta   90.00
_cell.angle_gamma   90.00
#
_symmetry.space_group_name_H-M   'P 1'
#
loop_
_entity.id
_entity.type
_entity.pdbx_description
1 polymer ?
#
loop_
_entity_poly.entity_id
_entity_poly.type
_entity_poly.pdbx_seq_one_letter_code
_entity_poly.pdbx_strand_id
1 'polypeptide(L)'
;MSFLSFLLGEKKKSAVVAKERLQIILAHERSTKGSPDYLPKLQQELIAVLSKYVNIDLDDIKVNVERHGSLDVLEVKIEMQKKEVS
;
A
#
# COMPACT_ATOMS: atom_id res chain seq x y z
N MET A 1 -19.21 18.12 -8.33
CA MET A 1 -18.08 17.64 -9.16
C MET A 1 -17.14 16.86 -8.25
N SER A 2 -16.89 15.60 -8.57
CA SER A 2 -16.35 14.59 -7.65
C SER A 2 -14.83 14.72 -7.46
N PHE A 3 -14.36 14.80 -6.21
CA PHE A 3 -12.94 14.79 -5.81
C PHE A 3 -12.17 13.59 -6.38
N LEU A 4 -12.89 12.50 -6.65
CA LEU A 4 -12.36 11.25 -7.20
C LEU A 4 -11.75 11.45 -8.59
N SER A 5 -12.29 12.37 -9.40
CA SER A 5 -11.82 12.60 -10.78
C SER A 5 -10.43 13.22 -10.83
N PHE A 6 -10.00 13.96 -9.80
CA PHE A 6 -8.66 14.55 -9.73
C PHE A 6 -7.59 13.51 -9.38
N LEU A 7 -7.93 12.50 -8.57
CA LEU A 7 -7.04 11.39 -8.24
C LEU A 7 -6.91 10.38 -9.39
N LEU A 8 -7.89 10.33 -10.31
CA LEU A 8 -8.02 9.30 -11.34
C LEU A 8 -7.55 9.72 -12.75
N GLY A 9 -6.75 10.79 -12.86
CA GLY A 9 -6.10 11.36 -14.06
C GLY A 9 -6.40 10.71 -15.42
N GLU A 10 -6.82 11.52 -16.40
CA GLU A 10 -7.24 11.10 -17.75
C GLU A 10 -6.32 10.04 -18.38
N LYS A 11 -6.88 8.84 -18.62
CA LYS A 11 -6.15 7.70 -19.17
C LYS A 11 -5.83 7.89 -20.65
N LYS A 12 -4.60 8.30 -20.97
CA LYS A 12 -4.03 8.13 -22.32
C LYS A 12 -3.79 6.64 -22.58
N LYS A 13 -4.40 6.10 -23.64
CA LYS A 13 -4.19 4.74 -24.13
C LYS A 13 -2.82 4.64 -24.83
N SER A 14 -1.74 4.50 -24.07
CA SER A 14 -0.49 3.96 -24.61
C SER A 14 -0.48 2.44 -24.41
N ALA A 15 0.21 1.71 -25.27
CA ALA A 15 0.36 0.27 -25.17
C ALA A 15 1.13 -0.08 -23.89
N VAL A 16 0.41 -0.34 -22.80
CA VAL A 16 1.02 -0.62 -21.51
C VAL A 16 1.01 -2.13 -21.31
N VAL A 17 2.18 -2.75 -21.37
CA VAL A 17 2.46 -3.88 -20.47
C VAL A 17 2.45 -3.26 -19.06
N ALA A 18 1.26 -3.01 -18.52
CA ALA A 18 1.10 -2.30 -17.26
C ALA A 18 1.47 -3.26 -16.14
N LYS A 19 2.57 -2.95 -15.44
CA LYS A 19 2.76 -3.48 -14.09
C LYS A 19 1.58 -3.01 -13.25
N GLU A 20 0.85 -3.95 -12.65
CA GLU A 20 -0.20 -3.61 -11.71
C GLU A 20 0.45 -3.09 -10.43
N ARG A 21 -0.18 -2.10 -9.78
CA ARG A 21 0.34 -1.51 -8.54
C ARG A 21 -0.75 -1.52 -7.49
N LEU A 22 -0.41 -2.04 -6.31
CA LEU A 22 -1.29 -2.05 -5.15
C LEU A 22 -0.75 -1.07 -4.10
N GLN A 23 -1.60 -0.14 -3.66
CA GLN A 23 -1.28 0.86 -2.65
C GLN A 23 -2.27 0.73 -1.49
N ILE A 24 -1.74 0.60 -0.27
CA ILE A 24 -2.51 0.54 0.97
C ILE A 24 -2.04 1.69 1.86
N ILE A 25 -3.00 2.45 2.39
CA ILE A 25 -2.73 3.52 3.37
C ILE A 25 -3.53 3.19 4.63
N LEU A 26 -2.82 3.12 5.76
CA LEU A 26 -3.37 2.83 7.08
C LEU A 26 -3.07 4.02 7.97
N ALA A 27 -4.11 4.73 8.42
CA ALA A 27 -3.99 5.82 9.36
C ALA A 27 -4.56 5.39 10.72
N HIS A 28 -3.79 5.55 11.77
CA HIS A 28 -4.16 5.19 13.14
C HIS A 28 -3.94 6.38 14.06
N GLU A 29 -4.99 6.82 14.76
CA GLU A 29 -4.88 7.84 15.80
C GLU A 29 -4.68 7.17 17.17
N ARG A 30 -3.52 7.41 17.79
CA ARG A 30 -3.24 6.97 19.16
C ARG A 30 -4.09 7.75 20.15
N SER A 31 -5.07 7.08 20.73
CA SER A 31 -5.98 7.68 21.71
C SER A 31 -5.33 7.90 23.08
N THR A 32 -4.21 7.23 23.41
CA THR A 32 -3.57 7.31 24.73
C THR A 32 -2.04 7.12 24.67
N LYS A 33 -1.32 7.79 25.60
CA LYS A 33 0.09 7.50 25.90
C LYS A 33 0.20 6.07 26.44
N GLY A 34 0.86 5.18 25.68
CA GLY A 34 1.04 3.76 26.04
C GLY A 34 0.30 2.76 25.14
N SER A 35 -0.35 3.23 24.07
CA SER A 35 -0.88 2.36 23.01
C SER A 35 0.23 1.51 22.38
N PRO A 36 0.04 0.19 22.20
CA PRO A 36 1.04 -0.67 21.59
C PRO A 36 1.36 -0.23 20.16
N ASP A 37 2.63 -0.35 19.76
CA ASP A 37 3.05 -0.05 18.38
C ASP A 37 2.59 -1.19 17.45
N TYR A 38 1.38 -1.05 16.92
CA TYR A 38 0.76 -2.04 16.04
C TYR A 38 1.24 -1.93 14.59
N LEU A 39 1.75 -0.77 14.16
CA LEU A 39 2.13 -0.55 12.76
C LEU A 39 3.22 -1.53 12.27
N PRO A 40 4.31 -1.81 13.01
CA PRO A 40 5.30 -2.78 12.59
C PRO A 40 4.74 -4.20 12.48
N LYS A 41 3.80 -4.57 13.37
CA LYS A 41 3.15 -5.88 13.34
C LYS A 41 2.22 -6.02 12.14
N LEU A 42 1.38 -5.01 11.91
CA LEU A 42 0.48 -4.96 10.75
C LEU A 42 1.25 -4.96 9.44
N GLN A 43 2.39 -4.26 9.36
CA GLN A 43 3.27 -4.31 8.21
C GLN A 43 3.72 -5.76 7.91
N GLN A 44 4.22 -6.48 8.92
CA GLN A 44 4.67 -7.86 8.74
C GLN A 44 3.53 -8.79 8.32
N GLU A 45 2.37 -8.67 8.94
CA GLU A 45 1.18 -9.47 8.60
C GLU A 45 0.70 -9.18 7.18
N LEU A 46 0.64 -7.92 6.76
CA LEU A 46 0.25 -7.53 5.41
C LEU A 46 1.20 -8.10 4.37
N ILE A 47 2.51 -7.99 4.58
CA ILE A 47 3.52 -8.57 3.68
C ILE A 47 3.33 -10.09 3.59
N ALA A 48 3.16 -10.77 4.73
CA ALA A 48 2.97 -12.21 4.79
C ALA A 48 1.69 -12.67 4.09
N VAL A 49 0.60 -11.92 4.22
CA VAL A 49 -0.67 -12.23 3.55
C VAL A 49 -0.57 -11.97 2.05
N LEU A 50 -0.01 -10.83 1.64
CA LEU A 50 0.10 -10.45 0.23
C LEU A 50 0.99 -11.43 -0.54
N SER A 51 2.07 -11.92 0.10
CA SER A 51 2.96 -12.95 -0.46
C SER A 51 2.25 -14.30 -0.73
N LYS A 52 1.09 -14.56 -0.12
CA LYS A 52 0.30 -15.78 -0.39
C LYS A 52 -0.51 -15.70 -1.69
N TYR A 53 -0.96 -14.50 -2.04
CA TYR A 53 -1.87 -14.29 -3.18
C TYR A 53 -1.15 -13.69 -4.39
N VAL A 54 0.00 -13.07 -4.16
CA VAL A 54 0.78 -12.41 -5.18
C VAL A 54 2.21 -12.89 -5.08
N ASN A 55 2.80 -13.23 -6.23
CA ASN A 55 4.22 -13.49 -6.32
C ASN A 55 4.96 -12.14 -6.34
N ILE A 56 5.28 -11.64 -5.16
CA ILE A 56 6.00 -10.38 -4.94
C ILE A 56 7.33 -10.68 -4.28
N ASP A 57 8.40 -10.09 -4.80
CA ASP A 57 9.68 -10.08 -4.11
C ASP A 57 9.65 -9.01 -3.01
N LEU A 58 10.39 -9.21 -1.92
CA LEU A 58 10.46 -8.24 -0.83
C LEU A 58 10.98 -6.87 -1.30
N ASP A 59 11.81 -6.86 -2.36
CA ASP A 59 12.36 -5.65 -2.98
C ASP A 59 11.30 -4.83 -3.74
N ASP A 60 10.18 -5.46 -4.13
CA ASP A 60 9.06 -4.79 -4.80
C ASP A 60 8.09 -4.11 -3.81
N ILE A 61 8.31 -4.31 -2.50
CA ILE A 61 7.49 -3.76 -1.43
C ILE A 61 8.16 -2.52 -0.85
N LYS A 62 7.52 -1.36 -1.03
CA LYS A 62 7.95 -0.11 -0.41
C LYS A 62 7.02 0.21 0.75
N VAL A 63 7.60 0.37 1.93
CA VAL A 63 6.87 0.74 3.14
C VAL A 63 7.36 2.10 3.62
N ASN A 64 6.42 3.00 3.89
CA ASN A 64 6.67 4.28 4.52
C ASN A 64 5.84 4.39 5.79
N VAL A 65 6.45 4.84 6.89
CA VAL A 65 5.77 5.08 8.16
C VAL A 65 6.00 6.54 8.54
N GLU A 66 4.93 7.30 8.59
CA GLU A 66 4.93 8.69 9.03
C GLU A 66 4.24 8.80 10.38
N ARG A 67 4.83 9.57 11.29
CA ARG A 67 4.28 9.80 12.62
C ARG A 67 4.13 11.30 12.83
N HIS A 68 2.89 11.75 12.92
CA HIS A 68 2.49 13.16 13.09
C HIS A 68 1.72 13.31 14.40
N GLY A 69 2.43 13.60 15.49
CA GLY A 69 1.81 13.78 16.82
C GLY A 69 1.16 12.49 17.34
N SER A 70 -0.17 12.47 17.41
CA SER A 70 -0.98 11.29 17.77
C SER A 70 -1.36 10.44 16.56
N LEU A 71 -1.13 10.89 15.33
CA LEU A 71 -1.49 10.16 14.12
C LEU A 71 -0.28 9.40 13.59
N ASP A 72 -0.42 8.11 13.39
CA ASP A 72 0.55 7.28 12.69
C ASP A 72 -0.04 6.82 11.35
N VAL A 73 0.73 6.97 10.28
CA VAL A 73 0.34 6.59 8.92
C VAL A 73 1.34 5.58 8.37
N LEU A 74 0.84 4.43 7.95
CA LEU A 74 1.59 3.39 7.25
C LEU A 74 1.13 3.35 5.80
N GLU A 75 2.04 3.61 4.88
CA GLU A 75 1.83 3.47 3.44
C GLU A 75 2.62 2.28 2.92
N VAL A 76 1.94 1.35 2.26
CA VAL A 76 2.53 0.19 1.61
C VAL A 76 2.25 0.27 0.12
N LYS A 77 3.31 0.23 -0.69
CA LYS A 77 3.26 0.25 -2.16
C LYS A 77 3.90 -1.02 -2.68
N ILE A 78 3.20 -1.74 -3.55
CA ILE A 78 3.65 -3.00 -4.13
C ILE A 78 3.54 -2.91 -5.63
N GLU A 79 4.64 -3.19 -6.33
CA GLU A 79 4.63 -3.37 -7.78
C GLU A 79 4.46 -4.85 -8.11
N MET A 80 3.47 -5.18 -8.94
CA MET A 80 3.12 -6.54 -9.29
C MET A 80 3.38 -6.79 -10.78
N GLN A 81 4.04 -7.91 -11.08
CA GLN A 81 4.18 -8.39 -12.44
C GLN A 81 2.94 -9.20 -12.80
N LYS A 82 2.32 -8.88 -13.95
CA LYS A 82 1.16 -9.62 -14.45
C LYS A 82 1.59 -11.05 -14.75
N LYS A 83 1.06 -12.04 -14.02
CA LYS A 83 1.03 -13.42 -14.53
C LYS A 83 -0.07 -13.49 -15.57
N GLU A 84 0.29 -13.70 -16.83
CA GLU A 84 -0.68 -14.14 -17.82
C GLU A 84 -1.17 -15.52 -17.37
N VAL A 85 -2.41 -15.56 -16.86
CA VAL A 85 -3.12 -16.82 -16.63
C VAL A 85 -3.27 -17.47 -17.99
N SER A 86 -2.54 -18.58 -18.19
CA SER A 86 -2.61 -19.42 -19.40
C SER A 86 -3.93 -20.14 -19.50
#